data_AF-A0A7G8BFD7-F1
#
_entry.id   AF-A0A7G8BFD7-F1
#
_cell.length_a   1.000
_cell.length_b   1.000
_cell.length_c   1.000
_cell.angle_alpha   90.00
_cell.angle_beta   90.00
_cell.angle_gamma   90.00
#
_symmetry.space_group_name_H-M   'P 1'
#
loop_
_entity.id
_entity.type
_entity.pdbx_description
1 polymer ?
#
loop_
_entity_poly.entity_id
_entity_poly.type
_entity_poly.pdbx_seq_one_letter_code
_entity_poly.pdbx_strand_id
1 'polypeptide(L)'
;MNRRQFAVLLPVAGLTMGCHSEQEPAATMNLIDSKKIQNAVENLGSVIGNLEEEVGNLIDGDWSKAVPKVEATASDIRIAFEHLRQALGLPTA
;
A
#
# COMPACT_ATOMS: atom_id res chain seq x y z
N MET A 1 -5.39 -24.28 73.83
CA MET A 1 -4.20 -25.00 73.33
C MET A 1 -4.63 -25.95 72.22
N ASN A 2 -4.36 -25.61 70.96
CA ASN A 2 -3.96 -26.61 69.97
C ASN A 2 -3.24 -25.90 68.82
N ARG A 3 -1.96 -26.28 68.68
CA ARG A 3 -0.92 -25.63 67.89
C ARG A 3 -0.66 -26.56 66.71
N ARG A 4 -0.94 -26.12 65.49
CA ARG A 4 -0.42 -26.76 64.28
C ARG A 4 0.29 -25.69 63.47
N GLN A 5 1.60 -25.82 63.43
CA GLN A 5 2.53 -24.97 62.70
C GLN A 5 2.86 -25.61 61.35
N PHE A 6 3.39 -24.75 60.48
CA PHE A 6 4.16 -25.03 59.25
C PHE A 6 3.36 -25.30 57.97
N ALA A 7 3.12 -24.21 57.24
CA ALA A 7 3.60 -24.12 55.86
C ALA A 7 4.30 -22.76 55.70
N VAL A 8 5.47 -22.82 55.11
CA VAL A 8 6.56 -21.84 55.13
C VAL A 8 6.66 -21.26 53.71
N LEU A 9 6.87 -19.93 53.66
CA LEU A 9 7.45 -19.11 52.58
C LEU A 9 6.59 -18.75 51.35
N LEU A 10 6.28 -17.45 51.29
CA LEU A 10 6.12 -16.63 50.08
C LEU A 10 7.37 -16.75 49.18
N PRO A 11 7.22 -16.51 47.87
CA PRO A 11 7.63 -15.19 47.40
C PRO A 11 6.65 -14.53 46.43
N VAL A 12 6.48 -13.23 46.69
CA VAL A 12 6.18 -12.17 45.72
C VAL A 12 7.06 -12.35 44.49
N ALA A 13 6.47 -12.56 43.31
CA ALA A 13 7.01 -12.19 41.99
C ALA A 13 6.12 -12.79 40.87
N GLY A 14 4.89 -12.29 40.74
CA GLY A 14 4.16 -12.36 39.48
C GLY A 14 4.49 -11.10 38.70
N LEU A 15 5.58 -11.16 37.94
CA LEU A 15 6.17 -10.06 37.19
C LEU A 15 5.12 -9.33 36.35
N THR A 16 5.05 -8.02 36.52
CA THR A 16 4.72 -7.08 35.46
C THR A 16 5.79 -7.19 34.37
N MET A 17 5.77 -8.29 33.60
CA MET A 17 6.35 -8.32 32.26
C MET A 17 5.36 -7.51 31.40
N GLY A 18 5.73 -6.33 30.92
CA GLY A 18 6.59 -6.22 29.75
C GLY A 18 5.81 -6.77 28.56
N CYS A 19 5.24 -5.98 27.64
CA CYS A 19 5.73 -4.75 27.10
C CYS A 19 4.57 -3.79 26.83
N HIS A 20 4.77 -2.58 27.30
CA HIS A 20 4.44 -1.37 26.57
C HIS A 20 4.64 -1.63 25.07
N SER A 21 3.55 -1.93 24.36
CA SER A 21 3.55 -1.74 22.93
C SER A 21 3.39 -0.23 22.74
N GLU A 22 4.47 0.51 23.01
CA GLU A 22 4.93 1.49 22.03
C GLU A 22 5.02 0.70 20.72
N GLN A 23 3.87 0.54 20.06
CA GLN A 23 3.86 0.44 18.62
C GLN A 23 4.27 1.83 18.18
N GLU A 24 5.57 2.12 18.30
CA GLU A 24 6.19 3.14 17.49
C GLU A 24 5.70 2.84 16.08
N PRO A 25 5.12 3.83 15.39
CA PRO A 25 4.62 3.61 14.07
C PRO A 25 5.77 2.97 13.29
N ALA A 26 5.46 2.08 12.36
CA ALA A 26 6.41 1.73 11.33
C ALA A 26 6.79 3.04 10.60
N ALA A 27 7.72 3.81 11.16
CA ALA A 27 8.32 4.99 10.55
C ALA A 27 9.21 4.56 9.37
N THR A 28 9.33 3.25 9.18
CA THR A 28 9.73 2.54 7.99
C THR A 28 8.52 1.97 7.24
N MET A 29 7.43 2.72 7.10
CA MET A 29 6.75 2.73 5.79
C MET A 29 7.85 3.11 4.81
N ASN A 30 8.42 2.07 4.20
CA ASN A 30 9.82 1.98 3.84
C ASN A 30 10.09 3.11 2.83
N LEU A 31 11.18 3.87 2.94
CA LEU A 31 11.53 4.88 1.92
C LEU A 31 11.61 4.26 0.51
N ILE A 32 11.82 2.95 0.45
CA ILE A 32 11.75 2.12 -0.76
C ILE A 32 10.30 2.01 -1.26
N ASP A 33 9.34 1.77 -0.37
CA ASP A 33 7.91 1.71 -0.69
C ASP A 33 7.39 3.08 -1.10
N SER A 34 7.83 4.17 -0.46
CA SER A 34 7.44 5.53 -0.85
C SER A 34 7.94 5.90 -2.25
N LYS A 35 9.19 5.55 -2.60
CA LYS A 35 9.72 5.73 -3.97
C LYS A 35 8.99 4.86 -4.99
N LYS A 36 8.66 3.62 -4.64
CA LYS A 36 7.90 2.70 -5.51
C LYS A 36 6.49 3.24 -5.78
N ILE A 37 5.81 3.75 -4.74
CA ILE A 37 4.50 4.39 -4.86
C ILE A 37 4.62 5.67 -5.72
N GLN A 38 5.61 6.51 -5.45
CA GLN A 38 5.83 7.74 -6.21
C GLN A 38 6.02 7.45 -7.71
N ASN A 39 6.90 6.51 -8.05
CA ASN A 39 7.12 6.10 -9.44
C ASN A 39 5.84 5.54 -10.08
N ALA A 40 5.05 4.76 -9.33
CA ALA A 40 3.79 4.21 -9.85
C ALA A 40 2.75 5.32 -10.10
N VAL A 41 2.68 6.33 -9.23
CA VAL A 41 1.82 7.50 -9.40
C VAL A 41 2.27 8.35 -10.58
N GLU A 42 3.56 8.63 -10.73
CA GLU A 42 4.13 9.37 -11.86
C GLU A 42 3.84 8.65 -13.19
N ASN A 43 4.03 7.33 -13.22
CA ASN A 43 3.70 6.51 -14.38
C ASN A 43 2.21 6.56 -14.73
N LEU A 44 1.32 6.43 -13.73
CA LEU A 44 -0.12 6.54 -13.94
C LEU A 44 -0.50 7.92 -14.50
N GLY A 45 0.07 8.99 -13.95
CA GLY A 45 -0.14 10.35 -14.45
C GLY A 45 0.31 10.52 -15.90
N SER A 46 1.48 9.98 -16.26
CA SER A 46 1.98 10.03 -17.65
C SER A 46 1.05 9.31 -18.63
N VAL A 47 0.54 8.13 -18.27
CA VAL A 47 -0.35 7.37 -19.15
C VAL A 47 -1.71 8.07 -19.29
N ILE A 48 -2.23 8.68 -18.21
CA ILE A 48 -3.44 9.50 -18.27
C ILE A 48 -3.24 10.69 -19.21
N GLY A 49 -2.10 11.38 -19.12
CA GLY A 49 -1.76 12.49 -20.03
C GLY A 49 -1.76 12.06 -21.50
N ASN A 50 -1.22 10.88 -21.82
CA ASN A 50 -1.28 10.33 -23.17
C ASN A 50 -2.73 10.07 -23.62
N LEU A 51 -3.62 9.62 -22.72
CA LEU A 51 -5.03 9.41 -23.05
C LEU A 51 -5.72 10.74 -23.36
N GLU A 52 -5.44 11.77 -22.57
CA GLU A 52 -5.98 13.12 -22.80
C GLU A 52 -5.54 13.68 -24.16
N GLU A 53 -4.28 13.47 -24.55
CA GLU A 53 -3.76 13.85 -25.87
C GLU A 53 -4.47 13.08 -27.01
N GLU A 54 -4.60 11.76 -26.88
CA GLU A 54 -5.28 10.95 -27.90
C GLU A 54 -6.77 11.26 -28.02
N VAL A 55 -7.44 11.60 -26.90
CA VAL A 55 -8.81 12.11 -26.90
C VAL A 55 -8.90 13.53 -27.48
N GLY A 56 -7.91 14.39 -27.26
CA GLY A 56 -7.81 15.68 -27.93
C GLY A 56 -7.72 15.52 -29.45
N ASN A 57 -6.88 14.60 -29.92
CA ASN A 57 -6.70 14.29 -31.34
C ASN A 57 -7.96 13.66 -31.98
N LEU A 58 -8.83 13.02 -31.18
CA LEU A 58 -10.13 12.50 -31.64
C LEU A 58 -11.10 13.60 -32.07
N ILE A 59 -11.03 14.77 -31.42
CA ILE A 59 -11.87 15.92 -31.74
C ILE A 59 -11.60 16.41 -33.18
N ASP A 60 -10.39 16.17 -33.68
CA ASP A 60 -9.93 16.60 -35.01
C ASP A 60 -10.21 15.60 -36.16
N GLY A 61 -10.90 14.47 -35.88
CA GLY A 61 -11.79 13.87 -36.88
C GLY A 61 -11.39 12.56 -37.55
N ASP A 62 -10.48 11.75 -37.01
CA ASP A 62 -10.27 10.36 -37.47
C ASP A 62 -10.50 9.31 -36.38
N TRP A 63 -11.78 9.06 -36.11
CA TRP A 63 -12.26 8.06 -35.16
C TRP A 63 -11.74 6.64 -35.45
N SER A 64 -11.52 6.30 -36.72
CA SER A 64 -11.08 4.96 -37.12
C SER A 64 -9.67 4.64 -36.64
N LYS A 65 -8.79 5.65 -36.59
CA LYS A 65 -7.42 5.52 -36.10
C LYS A 65 -7.30 5.72 -34.61
N ALA A 66 -8.17 6.53 -34.02
CA ALA A 66 -7.99 6.94 -32.65
C ALA A 66 -8.74 6.07 -31.63
N VAL A 67 -9.80 5.35 -32.01
CA VAL A 67 -10.41 4.31 -31.15
C VAL A 67 -9.38 3.24 -30.73
N PRO A 68 -8.61 2.61 -31.65
CA PRO A 68 -7.59 1.63 -31.27
C PRO A 68 -6.52 2.19 -30.33
N LYS A 69 -6.16 3.47 -30.49
CA LYS A 69 -5.19 4.13 -29.63
C LYS A 69 -5.73 4.38 -28.23
N VAL A 70 -6.97 4.86 -28.11
CA VAL A 70 -7.65 5.03 -26.82
C VAL A 70 -7.78 3.70 -26.10
N GLU A 71 -8.13 2.61 -26.81
CA GLU A 71 -8.17 1.27 -26.22
C GLU A 71 -6.80 0.82 -25.71
N ALA A 72 -5.73 1.07 -26.46
CA ALA A 72 -4.36 0.78 -26.04
C ALA A 72 -3.98 1.58 -24.79
N THR A 73 -4.19 2.90 -24.79
CA THR A 73 -3.87 3.73 -23.62
C THR A 73 -4.72 3.37 -22.40
N ALA A 74 -5.99 3.03 -22.59
CA ALA A 74 -6.84 2.54 -21.49
C ALA A 74 -6.32 1.21 -20.91
N SER A 75 -5.75 0.34 -21.74
CA SER A 75 -5.04 -0.86 -21.26
C SER A 75 -3.81 -0.49 -20.44
N ASP A 76 -3.02 0.48 -20.91
CA ASP A 76 -1.83 0.96 -20.20
C ASP A 76 -2.19 1.58 -18.84
N ILE A 77 -3.33 2.29 -18.74
CA ILE A 77 -3.84 2.84 -17.47
C ILE A 77 -4.14 1.70 -16.49
N ARG A 78 -4.78 0.62 -16.95
CA ARG A 78 -5.05 -0.54 -16.09
C ARG A 78 -3.76 -1.15 -15.56
N ILE A 79 -2.75 -1.30 -16.42
CA ILE A 79 -1.44 -1.83 -16.01
C ILE A 79 -0.76 -0.90 -14.99
N ALA A 80 -0.75 0.42 -15.25
CA ALA A 80 -0.18 1.40 -14.33
C ALA A 80 -0.91 1.40 -12.97
N PHE A 81 -2.23 1.22 -12.97
CA PHE A 81 -3.02 1.10 -11.76
C PHE A 81 -2.71 -0.20 -10.99
N GLU A 82 -2.53 -1.33 -11.66
CA GLU A 82 -2.09 -2.57 -11.00
C GLU A 82 -0.70 -2.44 -10.40
N HIS A 83 0.23 -1.75 -11.06
CA HIS A 83 1.54 -1.44 -10.48
C HIS A 83 1.43 -0.56 -9.23
N LEU A 84 0.51 0.41 -9.22
CA LEU A 84 0.22 1.21 -8.03
C LEU A 84 -0.38 0.35 -6.91
N ARG A 85 -1.34 -0.53 -7.21
CA ARG A 85 -1.92 -1.46 -6.24
C ARG A 85 -0.83 -2.35 -5.61
N GLN A 86 0.05 -2.91 -6.42
CA GLN A 86 1.18 -3.71 -5.93
C GLN A 86 2.18 -2.89 -5.11
N ALA A 87 2.39 -1.61 -5.45
CA ALA A 87 3.23 -0.71 -4.67
C ALA A 87 2.60 -0.38 -3.30
N LEU A 88 1.27 -0.33 -3.23
CA LEU A 88 0.49 -0.14 -2.01
C LEU A 88 0.26 -1.43 -1.22
N GLY A 89 0.76 -2.58 -1.70
CA GLY A 89 0.55 -3.88 -1.06
C GLY A 89 -0.87 -4.43 -1.17
N LEU A 90 -1.67 -3.94 -2.13
CA LEU A 90 -3.02 -4.41 -2.39
C LEU A 90 -3.01 -5.65 -3.29
N PRO A 91 -3.96 -6.59 -3.10
CA PRO A 91 -4.10 -7.75 -3.98
C PRO A 91 -4.48 -7.31 -5.40
N THR A 92 -3.83 -7.91 -6.41
CA THR A 92 -4.14 -7.72 -7.83
C THR A 92 -5.39 -8.53 -8.19
N ALA A 93 -6.21 -8.00 -9.09
CA ALA A 93 -7.44 -8.67 -9.56
C ALA A 93 -7.16 -9.69 -10.68
#